data_AF-A0A450X4W5-F1
#
_entry.id   AF-A0A450X4W5-F1
#
_cell.length_a   1.000
_cell.length_b   1.000
_cell.length_c   1.000
_cell.angle_alpha   90.00
_cell.angle_beta   90.00
_cell.angle_gamma   90.00
#
_symmetry.space_group_name_H-M   'P 1'
#
loop_
_entity.id
_entity.type
_entity.pdbx_description
1 polymer ?
#
loop_
_entity_poly.entity_id
_entity_poly.type
_entity_poly.pdbx_seq_one_letter_code
_entity_poly.pdbx_strand_id
1 'polypeptide(L)'
;MSYNYFVLAKILHVIAVVIWIGGVAFVTTVLIPALRKTQSPEERLKIFELLEGKFSLQAKFTTLLTGATGFYMLHAMNAWSSSMQWWVYPMIFVWALFTVVLFVLKPLFLHKQFHKRATTDSEKTFFVLQIMHIKVAPKNWTAW
;
A
#
# COMPACT_ATOMS: atom_id res chain seq x y z
N MET A 1 3.81 21.37 -28.98
CA MET A 1 3.31 21.57 -27.60
C MET A 1 2.91 20.24 -26.93
N SER A 2 2.11 19.37 -27.55
CA SER A 2 1.63 18.09 -26.95
C SER A 2 2.74 17.12 -26.49
N TYR A 3 3.84 17.02 -27.23
CA TYR A 3 4.97 16.13 -26.91
C TYR A 3 5.63 16.44 -25.55
N ASN A 4 5.81 17.72 -25.23
CA ASN A 4 6.47 18.13 -23.98
C ASN A 4 5.64 17.71 -22.75
N TYR A 5 4.32 17.85 -22.81
CA TYR A 5 3.42 17.41 -21.75
C TYR A 5 3.40 15.89 -21.59
N PHE A 6 3.50 15.14 -22.69
CA PHE A 6 3.62 13.68 -22.64
C PHE A 6 4.93 13.24 -21.98
N VAL A 7 6.06 13.86 -22.35
CA VAL A 7 7.36 13.57 -21.73
C VAL A 7 7.33 13.90 -20.24
N LEU A 8 6.76 15.04 -19.86
CA LEU A 8 6.61 15.43 -18.45
C LEU A 8 5.74 14.43 -17.68
N ALA A 9 4.60 14.02 -18.24
CA ALA A 9 3.73 13.03 -17.63
C ALA A 9 4.44 11.69 -17.44
N LYS A 10 5.26 11.26 -18.41
CA LYS A 10 6.06 10.04 -18.30
C LYS A 10 7.10 10.14 -17.18
N ILE A 11 7.83 11.26 -17.09
CA ILE A 11 8.81 11.49 -16.03
C ILE A 11 8.13 11.43 -14.66
N LEU A 12 7.01 12.15 -14.49
CA LEU A 12 6.23 12.14 -13.26
C LEU A 12 5.69 10.74 -12.94
N HIS A 13 5.21 10.01 -13.94
CA HIS A 13 4.71 8.65 -13.77
C HIS A 13 5.78 7.71 -13.24
N VAL A 14 6.96 7.70 -13.87
CA VAL A 14 8.08 6.84 -13.46
C VAL A 14 8.55 7.18 -12.05
N ILE A 15 8.71 8.48 -11.73
CA ILE A 15 9.09 8.91 -10.37
C ILE A 15 8.04 8.45 -9.35
N ALA A 16 6.75 8.65 -9.64
CA ALA A 16 5.66 8.25 -8.76
C ALA A 16 5.65 6.73 -8.53
N VAL A 17 5.84 5.93 -9.59
CA VAL A 17 5.93 4.46 -9.50
C VAL A 17 7.12 4.03 -8.66
N VAL A 18 8.30 4.62 -8.86
CA VAL A 18 9.51 4.27 -8.08
C VAL A 18 9.30 4.58 -6.60
N ILE A 19 8.76 5.75 -6.26
CA ILE A 19 8.50 6.11 -4.85
C ILE A 19 7.41 5.21 -4.26
N TRP A 20 6.36 4.90 -5.03
CA TRP A 20 5.27 4.05 -4.57
C TRP A 20 5.72 2.61 -4.30
N ILE A 21 6.30 1.94 -5.29
CA ILE A 21 6.76 0.54 -5.16
C ILE A 21 7.95 0.45 -4.19
N GLY A 22 8.89 1.40 -4.26
CA GLY A 22 10.01 1.49 -3.33
C GLY A 22 9.55 1.67 -1.87
N GLY A 23 8.50 2.47 -1.64
CA GLY A 23 7.89 2.62 -0.33
C GLY A 23 7.28 1.32 0.20
N VAL A 24 6.57 0.57 -0.65
CA VAL A 24 6.00 -0.74 -0.29
C VAL A 24 7.12 -1.75 0.03
N ALA A 25 8.16 -1.79 -0.80
CA ALA A 25 9.32 -2.63 -0.56
C ALA A 25 9.99 -2.28 0.78
N PHE A 26 10.26 -1.00 1.04
CA PHE A 26 10.85 -0.54 2.30
C PHE A 26 10.01 -0.95 3.52
N VAL A 27 8.69 -0.77 3.46
CA VAL A 27 7.81 -1.15 4.59
C VAL A 27 7.89 -2.65 4.87
N THR A 28 7.85 -3.47 3.83
CA THR A 28 7.82 -4.94 3.96
C THR A 28 9.17 -5.53 4.36
N THR A 29 10.28 -5.02 3.81
CA THR A 29 11.61 -5.63 3.97
C THR A 29 12.46 -4.99 5.05
N VAL A 30 12.23 -3.72 5.38
CA VAL A 30 13.04 -3.00 6.37
C VAL A 30 12.22 -2.63 7.59
N LEU A 31 11.11 -1.91 7.42
CA LEU A 31 10.36 -1.35 8.55
C LEU A 31 9.74 -2.44 9.43
N ILE A 32 8.95 -3.35 8.85
CA ILE A 32 8.29 -4.42 9.61
C ILE A 32 9.32 -5.32 10.32
N PRO A 33 10.39 -5.80 9.67
CA PRO A 33 11.43 -6.58 10.34
C PRO A 33 12.17 -5.82 11.44
N ALA A 34 12.48 -4.53 11.24
CA ALA A 34 13.13 -3.71 12.25
C ALA A 34 12.25 -3.53 13.50
N LEU A 35 10.96 -3.25 13.30
CA LEU A 35 9.97 -3.15 14.38
C LEU A 35 9.78 -4.46 15.15
N ARG A 36 9.92 -5.61 14.49
CA ARG A 36 9.83 -6.92 15.15
C ARG A 36 11.02 -7.23 16.07
N LYS A 37 12.16 -6.56 15.88
CA LYS A 37 13.39 -6.75 16.68
C LYS A 37 13.48 -5.83 17.89
N THR A 38 12.56 -4.86 18.04
CA THR A 38 12.52 -3.93 19.18
C THR A 38 12.05 -4.65 20.46
N GLN A 39 12.59 -4.26 21.62
CA GLN A 39 12.47 -5.05 22.85
C GLN A 39 11.13 -4.88 23.59
N SER A 40 10.41 -3.77 23.43
CA SER A 40 9.09 -3.56 24.05
C SER A 40 7.94 -3.46 23.03
N PRO A 41 6.81 -4.16 23.25
CA PRO A 41 5.62 -4.04 22.41
C PRO A 41 5.06 -2.60 22.32
N GLU A 42 5.18 -1.83 23.39
CA GLU A 42 4.69 -0.45 23.50
C GLU A 42 5.49 0.51 22.61
N GLU A 43 6.83 0.43 22.63
CA GLU A 43 7.68 1.25 21.75
C GLU A 43 7.47 0.88 20.27
N ARG A 44 7.30 -0.41 19.99
CA ARG A 44 6.99 -0.87 18.62
C ARG A 44 5.71 -0.22 18.08
N LEU A 45 4.65 -0.18 18.90
CA LEU A 45 3.37 0.43 18.51
C LEU A 45 3.53 1.94 18.29
N LYS A 46 4.22 2.63 19.20
CA LYS A 46 4.45 4.09 19.11
C LYS A 46 5.25 4.48 17.86
N ILE A 47 6.31 3.75 17.53
CA ILE A 47 7.11 3.98 16.32
C ILE A 47 6.27 3.68 15.07
N PHE A 48 5.47 2.61 15.10
CA PHE A 48 4.58 2.25 14.00
C PHE A 48 3.57 3.37 13.71
N GLU A 49 2.83 3.85 14.71
CA GLU A 49 1.82 4.91 14.52
C GLU A 49 2.43 6.20 13.97
N LEU A 50 3.61 6.61 14.47
CA LEU A 50 4.31 7.80 14.00
C LEU A 50 4.69 7.69 12.51
N LEU A 51 5.17 6.53 12.08
CA LEU A 51 5.60 6.29 10.71
C LEU A 51 4.41 6.02 9.77
N GLU A 52 3.39 5.33 10.25
CA GLU A 52 2.20 4.95 9.48
C GLU A 52 1.43 6.18 8.98
N GLY A 53 1.30 7.22 9.82
CA GLY A 53 0.62 8.46 9.45
C GLY A 53 1.29 9.16 8.26
N LYS A 54 2.61 9.40 8.35
CA LYS A 54 3.39 10.04 7.28
C LYS A 54 3.46 9.17 6.03
N PHE A 55 3.73 7.88 6.21
CA PHE A 55 3.80 6.91 5.12
C PHE A 55 2.46 6.80 4.39
N SER A 56 1.33 6.85 5.11
CA SER A 56 0.02 6.82 4.49
C SER A 56 -0.20 7.95 3.51
N LEU A 57 0.18 9.17 3.91
CA LEU A 57 -0.07 10.35 3.09
C LEU A 57 0.79 10.28 1.84
N GLN A 58 2.06 9.90 1.99
CA GLN A 58 2.97 9.66 0.87
C GLN A 58 2.42 8.57 -0.07
N ALA A 59 2.03 7.41 0.46
CA ALA A 59 1.53 6.30 -0.35
C ALA A 59 0.25 6.66 -1.12
N LYS A 60 -0.68 7.39 -0.49
CA LYS A 60 -1.89 7.88 -1.16
C LYS A 60 -1.55 8.86 -2.28
N PHE A 61 -0.70 9.84 -2.00
CA PHE A 61 -0.32 10.85 -2.99
C PHE A 61 0.40 10.22 -4.19
N THR A 62 1.38 9.34 -3.95
CA THR A 62 2.12 8.70 -5.04
C THR A 62 1.25 7.74 -5.86
N THR A 63 0.35 6.99 -5.21
CA THR A 63 -0.61 6.12 -5.92
C THR A 63 -1.54 6.93 -6.83
N LEU A 64 -2.08 8.06 -6.33
CA LEU A 64 -2.93 8.94 -7.14
C LEU A 64 -2.14 9.59 -8.28
N LEU A 65 -0.92 10.05 -8.02
CA LEU A 65 -0.05 10.65 -9.04
C LEU A 65 0.29 9.65 -10.15
N THR A 66 0.62 8.41 -9.79
CA THR A 66 0.83 7.30 -10.74
C THR A 66 -0.41 7.07 -11.59
N GLY A 67 -1.60 7.00 -10.97
CA GLY A 67 -2.86 6.84 -11.69
C GLY A 67 -3.13 7.99 -12.66
N ALA A 68 -3.11 9.23 -12.16
CA ALA A 68 -3.41 10.43 -12.93
C ALA A 68 -2.49 10.58 -14.15
N THR A 69 -1.18 10.41 -13.95
CA THR A 69 -0.19 10.46 -15.05
C THR A 69 -0.34 9.29 -16.02
N GLY A 70 -0.64 8.09 -15.53
CA GLY A 70 -0.86 6.89 -16.35
C GLY A 70 -2.09 7.02 -17.25
N PHE A 71 -3.24 7.44 -16.68
CA PHE A 71 -4.46 7.68 -17.44
C PHE A 71 -4.30 8.83 -18.44
N TYR A 72 -3.59 9.90 -18.06
CA TYR A 72 -3.27 10.98 -18.99
C TYR A 72 -2.46 10.46 -20.19
N MET A 73 -1.44 9.62 -19.97
CA MET A 73 -0.66 9.04 -21.06
C MET A 73 -1.51 8.14 -21.95
N LEU A 74 -2.39 7.31 -21.39
CA LEU A 74 -3.32 6.48 -22.17
C LEU A 74 -4.26 7.33 -23.04
N HIS A 75 -4.77 8.44 -22.50
CA HIS A 75 -5.57 9.40 -23.24
C HIS A 75 -4.76 10.09 -24.34
N ALA A 76 -3.56 10.59 -24.04
CA ALA A 76 -2.69 11.28 -24.99
C ALA A 76 -2.23 10.38 -26.14
N MET A 77 -2.10 9.07 -25.90
CA MET A 77 -1.75 8.07 -26.91
C MET A 77 -2.97 7.54 -27.68
N ASN A 78 -4.19 8.01 -27.36
CA ASN A 78 -5.46 7.47 -27.87
C ASN A 78 -5.58 5.93 -27.69
N ALA A 79 -4.93 5.41 -26.64
CA ALA A 79 -4.77 3.99 -26.35
C ALA A 79 -5.96 3.40 -25.56
N TRP A 80 -7.01 4.20 -25.33
CA TRP A 80 -8.26 3.77 -24.70
C TRP A 80 -9.17 2.96 -25.65
N SER A 81 -8.91 3.04 -26.95
CA SER A 81 -9.64 2.30 -27.97
C SER A 81 -9.03 0.90 -28.19
N SER A 82 -9.22 0.31 -29.36
CA SER A 82 -8.82 -1.07 -29.73
C SER A 82 -7.31 -1.37 -29.69
N SER A 83 -6.47 -0.40 -29.32
CA SER A 83 -5.01 -0.48 -29.30
C SER A 83 -4.42 -0.67 -27.90
N MET A 84 -5.27 -0.83 -26.86
CA MET A 84 -4.83 -1.03 -25.50
C MET A 84 -4.00 -2.32 -25.39
N GLN A 85 -2.73 -2.15 -25.06
CA GLN A 85 -1.79 -3.26 -24.98
C GLN A 85 -2.11 -4.14 -23.77
N TRP A 86 -1.91 -5.45 -23.90
CA TRP A 86 -2.34 -6.42 -22.89
C TRP A 86 -1.72 -6.19 -21.50
N TRP A 87 -0.52 -5.61 -21.41
CA TRP A 87 0.15 -5.30 -20.14
C TRP A 87 -0.47 -4.11 -19.39
N VAL A 88 -1.31 -3.31 -20.05
CA VAL A 88 -1.98 -2.18 -19.40
C VAL A 88 -3.10 -2.67 -18.47
N TYR A 89 -3.77 -3.78 -18.80
CA TYR A 89 -4.78 -4.38 -17.93
C TYR A 89 -4.23 -4.74 -16.53
N PRO A 90 -3.15 -5.54 -16.39
CA PRO A 90 -2.58 -5.82 -15.07
C PRO A 90 -2.03 -4.56 -14.39
N MET A 91 -1.50 -3.58 -15.15
CA MET A 91 -1.04 -2.31 -14.58
C MET A 91 -2.17 -1.54 -13.88
N ILE A 92 -3.32 -1.41 -14.55
CA ILE A 92 -4.52 -0.77 -13.98
C ILE A 92 -5.08 -1.60 -12.82
N PHE A 93 -5.10 -2.93 -12.96
CA PHE A 93 -5.60 -3.82 -11.91
C PHE A 93 -4.81 -3.67 -10.60
N VAL A 94 -3.47 -3.71 -10.67
CA VAL A 94 -2.60 -3.54 -9.49
C VAL A 94 -2.78 -2.15 -8.88
N TRP A 95 -2.84 -1.10 -9.72
CA TRP A 95 -3.12 0.25 -9.25
C TRP A 95 -4.48 0.38 -8.55
N ALA A 96 -5.53 -0.21 -9.12
CA ALA A 96 -6.88 -0.18 -8.55
C ALA A 96 -6.93 -0.95 -7.22
N LEU A 97 -6.31 -2.13 -7.15
CA LEU A 97 -6.21 -2.92 -5.93
C LEU A 97 -5.57 -2.11 -4.79
N PHE A 98 -4.43 -1.47 -5.05
CA PHE A 98 -3.77 -0.62 -4.05
C PHE A 98 -4.58 0.62 -3.68
N THR A 99 -5.27 1.22 -4.64
CA THR A 99 -6.18 2.34 -4.38
C THR A 99 -7.28 1.92 -3.41
N VAL A 100 -7.93 0.78 -3.63
CA VAL A 100 -8.93 0.23 -2.71
C VAL A 100 -8.33 -0.04 -1.33
N VAL A 101 -7.13 -0.64 -1.26
CA VAL A 101 -6.46 -0.91 0.02
C VAL A 101 -6.17 0.38 0.81
N LEU A 102 -5.62 1.40 0.15
CA LEU A 102 -5.21 2.65 0.80
C LEU A 102 -6.37 3.61 1.13
N PHE A 103 -7.44 3.61 0.33
CA PHE A 103 -8.54 4.56 0.47
C PHE A 103 -9.81 3.96 1.08
N VAL A 104 -10.03 2.64 0.99
CA VAL A 104 -11.21 1.98 1.57
C VAL A 104 -10.83 1.19 2.82
N LEU A 105 -9.89 0.25 2.72
CA LEU A 105 -9.50 -0.58 3.87
C LEU A 105 -8.87 0.27 4.98
N LYS A 106 -7.88 1.10 4.66
CA LYS A 106 -7.18 1.92 5.66
C LYS A 106 -8.10 2.75 6.58
N PRO A 107 -9.02 3.60 6.08
CA PRO A 107 -9.91 4.37 6.97
C PRO A 107 -10.84 3.47 7.78
N LEU A 108 -11.27 2.32 7.25
CA LEU A 108 -12.10 1.37 7.99
C LEU A 108 -11.35 0.73 9.18
N PHE A 109 -10.03 0.55 9.09
CA PHE A 109 -9.20 0.02 10.18
C PHE A 109 -8.82 1.09 11.22
N LEU A 110 -8.46 2.30 10.79
CA LEU A 110 -8.07 3.39 11.70
C LEU A 110 -9.24 3.95 12.51
N HIS A 111 -10.42 4.11 11.91
CA HIS A 111 -11.57 4.70 12.62
C HIS A 111 -12.13 3.74 13.68
N LYS A 112 -12.05 2.42 13.45
CA LYS A 112 -12.52 1.40 14.40
C LYS A 112 -11.57 1.18 15.59
N GLN A 113 -10.26 1.38 15.43
CA GLN A 113 -9.32 1.24 16.55
C GLN A 113 -9.19 2.50 17.41
N PHE A 114 -9.31 3.70 16.83
CA PHE A 114 -9.19 4.96 17.58
C PHE A 114 -10.35 5.19 18.56
N HIS A 115 -11.59 4.89 18.19
CA HIS A 115 -12.72 5.04 19.11
C HIS A 115 -12.83 3.91 20.15
N LYS A 116 -12.23 2.75 19.88
CA LYS A 116 -12.35 1.56 20.76
C LYS A 116 -11.22 1.46 21.80
N ARG A 117 -10.03 2.02 21.51
CA ARG A 117 -8.89 2.07 22.46
C ARG A 117 -8.87 3.28 23.38
N ALA A 118 -9.73 4.28 23.14
CA ALA A 118 -9.89 5.40 24.06
C ALA A 118 -10.74 5.05 25.31
N THR A 119 -11.32 3.85 25.40
CA THR A 119 -12.23 3.52 26.51
C THR A 119 -12.15 2.10 27.10
N THR A 120 -11.60 1.07 26.44
CA THR A 120 -11.68 -0.29 27.04
C THR A 120 -10.65 -1.30 26.49
N ASP A 121 -9.62 -1.60 27.29
CA ASP A 121 -8.91 -2.89 27.39
C ASP A 121 -8.01 -3.40 26.23
N SER A 122 -6.72 -3.61 26.52
CA SER A 122 -5.63 -3.78 25.53
C SER A 122 -5.39 -5.22 25.04
N GLU A 123 -5.93 -6.26 25.69
CA GLU A 123 -5.43 -7.63 25.47
C GLU A 123 -6.12 -8.41 24.32
N LYS A 124 -7.41 -8.19 24.05
CA LYS A 124 -8.18 -9.09 23.15
C LYS A 124 -7.92 -8.89 21.65
N THR A 125 -7.29 -7.78 21.26
CA THR A 125 -7.07 -7.44 19.84
C THR A 125 -5.85 -8.18 19.26
N PHE A 126 -4.88 -8.54 20.10
CA PHE A 126 -3.69 -9.28 19.66
C PHE A 126 -3.99 -10.75 19.31
N PHE A 127 -4.96 -11.36 20.01
CA PHE A 127 -5.31 -12.77 19.82
C PHE A 127 -5.98 -13.06 18.46
N VAL A 128 -6.82 -12.13 17.97
CA VAL A 128 -7.54 -12.30 16.69
C VAL A 128 -6.63 -12.13 15.48
N LEU A 129 -5.61 -11.26 15.58
CA LEU A 129 -4.57 -11.11 14.55
C LEU A 129 -3.66 -12.35 14.45
N GLN A 130 -3.38 -13.01 15.58
CA GLN A 130 -2.56 -14.23 15.62
C GLN A 130 -3.29 -15.45 15.02
N ILE A 131 -4.61 -15.60 15.25
CA ILE A 131 -5.41 -16.70 14.68
C ILE A 131 -5.51 -16.59 13.16
N MET A 132 -5.63 -15.38 12.61
CA MET A 132 -5.68 -15.20 11.15
C MET A 132 -4.33 -15.49 10.47
N HIS A 133 -3.20 -15.22 11.14
CA HIS A 133 -1.88 -15.49 10.57
C HIS A 133 -1.50 -16.98 10.59
N ILE A 134 -2.06 -17.77 11.51
CA ILE A 134 -1.81 -19.22 11.60
C ILE A 134 -2.63 -20.04 10.59
N LYS A 135 -3.79 -19.54 10.13
CA LYS A 135 -4.65 -20.29 9.18
C LYS A 135 -4.21 -20.24 7.71
N VAL A 136 -3.10 -19.56 7.37
CA VAL A 136 -2.54 -19.50 6.00
C VAL A 136 -1.13 -20.14 5.91
N ALA A 137 -0.82 -21.08 6.81
CA ALA A 137 0.31 -21.99 6.62
C ALA A 137 -0.25 -23.41 6.42
N PRO A 138 0.05 -24.10 5.30
CA PRO A 138 -0.36 -25.49 5.13
C PRO A 138 0.30 -26.34 6.23
N LYS A 139 -0.55 -26.92 7.06
CA LYS A 139 -0.21 -27.85 8.14
C LYS A 139 -0.02 -29.24 7.53
N ASN A 140 1.11 -29.49 6.89
CA ASN A 140 1.61 -30.84 6.61
C ASN A 140 3.03 -30.80 6.03
N TRP A 141 4.05 -30.84 6.89
CA TRP A 141 5.30 -31.55 6.60
C TRP A 141 6.14 -31.72 7.87
N THR A 142 5.71 -32.66 8.72
CA THR A 142 6.57 -33.39 9.67
C THR A 142 5.93 -34.75 9.94
N ALA A 143 6.21 -35.72 9.06
CA ALA A 143 6.29 -37.15 9.36
C ALA A 143 6.77 -37.87 8.09
N TRP A 144 7.85 -38.64 8.24
CA TRP A 144 8.69 -39.35 7.25
C TRP A 144 9.76 -38.50 6.56
#